data_AF-A0AAD9IJB1-F1
#
_entry.id   AF-A0AAD9IJB1-F1
#
_cell.length_a   1.000
_cell.length_b   1.000
_cell.length_c   1.000
_cell.angle_alpha   90.00
_cell.angle_beta   90.00
_cell.angle_gamma   90.00
#
_symmetry.space_group_name_H-M   'P 1'
#
loop_
_entity.id
_entity.type
_entity.pdbx_description
1 polymer ?
#
loop_
_entity_poly.entity_id
_entity_poly.type
_entity_poly.pdbx_seq_one_letter_code
_entity_poly.pdbx_strand_id
1 'polypeptide(L)'
;MGKHSKNAGVMGSESLTYHERKALGFGTVTERLGKDPVCTPDGFLFSREAILENLLAQKKANKRKLAAWKAEQEERAKKASERAEIDAGAALLAFDRENHAGASAETSARLRERVASEAEALLDGRPRAASSAVTIASNAERAAQVRSFWLPSRAAGADADAASAPPEQGTRCPASGKPLRLKDLTPVRFTAGDAPDELIDPLSRDVLTNASRLIVVRPTGDVVTEHTWRTCVLPEGQYQGHRVGPEDAIELQRGGTGFALHDKEAQAKKHFLLGPGSGLADRRGQHGGPSSKFGLRFGN
;
A
#
# COMPACT_ATOMS: atom_id res chain seq x y z
N MET A 1 -16.62 54.76 7.64
CA MET A 1 -15.33 54.04 7.64
C MET A 1 -15.56 52.63 7.12
N GLY A 2 -15.26 52.40 5.84
CA GLY A 2 -15.47 51.11 5.18
C GLY A 2 -14.45 50.09 5.69
N LYS A 3 -14.93 49.01 6.31
CA LYS A 3 -14.10 47.85 6.66
C LYS A 3 -13.78 47.12 5.35
N HIS A 4 -12.55 47.28 4.88
CA HIS A 4 -11.96 46.47 3.82
C HIS A 4 -12.02 44.98 4.21
N SER A 5 -12.84 44.18 3.52
CA SER A 5 -12.80 42.73 3.65
C SER A 5 -11.63 42.18 2.84
N LYS A 6 -10.62 41.65 3.52
CA LYS A 6 -9.47 40.94 2.92
C LYS A 6 -9.76 39.43 2.71
N ASN A 7 -11.01 39.05 2.46
CA ASN A 7 -11.38 37.67 2.15
C ASN A 7 -12.19 37.61 0.85
N ALA A 8 -11.62 38.07 -0.26
CA ALA A 8 -12.14 37.75 -1.58
C ALA A 8 -11.62 36.34 -1.94
N GLY A 9 -12.34 35.30 -1.50
CA GLY A 9 -11.81 33.94 -1.62
C GLY A 9 -12.80 32.80 -1.41
N VAL A 10 -14.12 32.99 -1.47
CA VAL A 10 -15.05 31.85 -1.58
C VAL A 10 -16.27 32.21 -2.45
N MET A 11 -16.09 32.11 -3.77
CA MET A 11 -17.12 32.15 -4.84
C MET A 11 -18.59 32.00 -4.35
N GLY A 12 -19.27 33.11 -4.02
CA GLY A 12 -20.72 33.16 -3.84
C GLY A 12 -21.35 32.37 -2.66
N SER A 13 -20.55 31.81 -1.75
CA SER A 13 -21.06 31.02 -0.60
C SER A 13 -21.16 31.81 0.72
N GLU A 14 -20.87 33.10 0.67
CA GLU A 14 -20.83 34.00 1.84
C GLU A 14 -22.23 34.27 2.41
N SER A 15 -23.27 34.21 1.58
CA SER A 15 -24.67 34.37 1.96
C SER A 15 -25.33 33.07 2.46
N LEU A 16 -24.68 31.92 2.28
CA LEU A 16 -25.22 30.64 2.71
C LEU A 16 -24.97 30.43 4.20
N THR A 17 -26.01 30.04 4.91
CA THR A 17 -25.91 29.60 6.31
C THR A 17 -25.04 28.34 6.41
N TYR A 18 -24.58 28.03 7.63
CA TYR A 18 -23.80 26.81 7.86
C TYR A 18 -24.53 25.54 7.39
N HIS A 19 -25.85 25.47 7.61
CA HIS A 19 -26.68 24.35 7.19
C HIS A 19 -26.77 24.23 5.66
N GLU A 20 -26.93 25.35 4.95
CA GLU A 20 -26.98 25.37 3.48
C GLU A 20 -25.61 25.02 2.86
N ARG A 21 -24.51 25.50 3.43
CA ARG A 21 -23.16 25.09 3.01
C ARG A 21 -22.90 23.61 3.24
N LYS A 22 -23.32 23.07 4.39
CA LYS A 22 -23.23 21.64 4.72
C LYS A 22 -24.07 20.79 3.74
N ALA A 23 -25.29 21.22 3.42
CA ALA A 23 -26.18 20.52 2.49
C ALA A 23 -25.64 20.49 1.04
N LEU A 24 -24.97 21.56 0.61
CA LEU A 24 -24.35 21.65 -0.72
C LEU A 24 -22.93 21.06 -0.79
N GLY A 25 -22.41 20.51 0.32
CA GLY A 25 -21.08 19.90 0.38
C GLY A 25 -19.91 20.89 0.29
N PHE A 26 -20.16 22.19 0.43
CA PHE A 26 -19.12 23.23 0.44
C PHE A 26 -18.57 23.44 1.85
N GLY A 27 -17.23 23.47 1.99
CA GLY A 27 -16.52 23.72 3.25
C GLY A 27 -15.84 22.47 3.83
N THR A 28 -15.14 22.63 4.96
CA THR A 28 -14.60 21.48 5.70
C THR A 28 -15.75 20.72 6.35
N VAL A 29 -16.32 19.77 5.63
CA VAL A 29 -17.26 18.78 6.17
C VAL A 29 -16.47 17.89 7.14
N THR A 30 -16.51 18.26 8.42
CA THR A 30 -16.06 17.45 9.55
C THR A 30 -17.22 16.55 9.96
N GLU A 31 -17.56 15.57 9.14
CA GLU A 31 -18.27 14.40 9.66
C GLU A 31 -17.31 13.67 10.60
N ARG A 32 -17.65 13.62 11.89
CA ARG A 32 -16.85 12.93 12.91
C ARG A 32 -16.87 11.41 12.71
N LEU A 33 -17.95 10.90 12.13
CA LEU A 33 -18.16 9.50 11.79
C LEU A 33 -18.48 9.43 10.30
N GLY A 34 -17.72 8.64 9.56
CA GLY A 34 -18.01 8.43 8.14
C GLY A 34 -19.36 7.75 7.95
N LYS A 35 -20.01 8.00 6.82
CA LYS A 35 -21.24 7.31 6.41
C LYS A 35 -21.02 5.79 6.42
N ASP A 36 -21.92 5.07 7.08
CA ASP A 36 -21.82 3.62 7.34
C ASP A 36 -20.45 3.20 7.91
N PRO A 37 -20.17 3.51 9.18
CA PRO A 37 -18.90 3.16 9.78
C PRO A 37 -18.78 1.64 9.93
N VAL A 38 -17.58 1.13 9.69
CA VAL A 38 -17.22 -0.28 9.89
C VAL A 38 -15.99 -0.38 10.78
N CYS A 39 -15.95 -1.39 11.63
CA CYS A 39 -14.86 -1.65 12.55
C CYS A 39 -14.06 -2.87 12.11
N THR A 40 -12.73 -2.82 12.30
CA THR A 40 -11.85 -3.99 12.21
C THR A 40 -11.81 -4.74 13.54
N PRO A 41 -11.37 -6.01 13.57
CA PRO A 41 -11.23 -6.75 14.84
C PRO A 41 -10.27 -6.11 15.85
N ASP A 42 -9.35 -5.27 15.36
CA ASP A 42 -8.40 -4.52 16.20
C ASP A 42 -9.01 -3.24 16.82
N GLY A 43 -10.26 -2.89 16.47
CA GLY A 43 -10.94 -1.72 17.01
C GLY A 43 -10.82 -0.44 16.18
N PHE A 44 -10.31 -0.50 14.95
CA PHE A 44 -10.20 0.70 14.09
C PHE A 44 -11.49 0.94 13.31
N LEU A 45 -12.00 2.17 13.39
CA LEU A 45 -13.16 2.62 12.64
C LEU A 45 -12.76 3.20 11.28
N PHE A 46 -13.45 2.77 10.23
CA PHE A 46 -13.31 3.28 8.87
C PHE A 46 -14.69 3.55 8.25
N SER A 47 -14.74 4.42 7.26
CA SER A 47 -15.89 4.46 6.34
C SER A 47 -15.90 3.19 5.49
N ARG A 48 -17.08 2.58 5.30
CA ARG A 48 -17.22 1.35 4.51
C ARG A 48 -16.61 1.46 3.11
N GLU A 49 -16.89 2.55 2.40
CA GLU A 49 -16.37 2.77 1.05
C GLU A 49 -14.83 2.82 1.02
N ALA A 50 -14.24 3.61 1.92
CA ALA A 50 -12.79 3.81 1.97
C ALA A 50 -12.00 2.52 2.25
N ILE A 51 -12.48 1.68 3.19
CA ILE A 51 -11.81 0.41 3.48
C ILE A 51 -11.96 -0.57 2.32
N LEU A 52 -13.14 -0.61 1.67
CA LEU A 52 -13.37 -1.48 0.51
C LEU A 52 -12.49 -1.09 -0.68
N GLU A 53 -12.38 0.21 -0.98
CA GLU A 53 -11.48 0.72 -2.03
C GLU A 53 -10.03 0.34 -1.76
N ASN A 54 -9.57 0.51 -0.51
CA ASN A 54 -8.22 0.15 -0.12
C ASN A 54 -7.96 -1.35 -0.30
N LEU A 55 -8.85 -2.21 0.19
CA LEU A 55 -8.74 -3.66 0.04
C LEU A 55 -8.76 -4.10 -1.43
N LEU A 56 -9.56 -3.44 -2.29
CA LEU A 56 -9.56 -3.68 -3.72
C LEU A 56 -8.26 -3.26 -4.39
N ALA A 57 -7.71 -2.10 -4.02
CA ALA A 57 -6.42 -1.63 -4.52
C ALA A 57 -5.29 -2.61 -4.16
N GLN A 58 -5.26 -3.09 -2.92
CA GLN A 58 -4.31 -4.11 -2.47
C GLN A 58 -4.46 -5.42 -3.25
N LYS A 59 -5.68 -5.92 -3.45
CA LYS A 59 -5.91 -7.13 -4.26
C LYS A 59 -5.42 -6.97 -5.70
N LYS A 60 -5.66 -5.81 -6.33
CA LYS A 60 -5.16 -5.49 -7.67
C LYS A 60 -3.62 -5.45 -7.69
N ALA A 61 -3.00 -4.84 -6.70
CA ALA A 61 -1.54 -4.79 -6.56
C ALA A 61 -0.94 -6.20 -6.35
N ASN A 62 -1.53 -7.01 -5.48
CA ASN A 62 -1.09 -8.39 -5.23
C ASN A 62 -1.23 -9.25 -6.49
N LYS A 63 -2.32 -9.10 -7.26
CA LYS A 63 -2.50 -9.78 -8.55
C LYS A 63 -1.40 -9.40 -9.56
N ARG A 64 -1.03 -8.12 -9.63
CA ARG A 64 0.06 -7.65 -10.50
C ARG A 64 1.41 -8.24 -10.08
N LYS A 65 1.73 -8.21 -8.79
CA LYS A 65 2.96 -8.80 -8.24
C LYS A 65 3.04 -10.30 -8.50
N LEU A 66 1.93 -11.01 -8.33
CA LEU A 66 1.86 -12.45 -8.61
C LEU A 66 2.03 -12.76 -10.10
N ALA A 67 1.45 -11.96 -10.98
CA ALA A 67 1.65 -12.13 -12.43
C ALA A 67 3.11 -11.90 -12.83
N ALA A 68 3.75 -10.84 -12.30
CA ALA A 68 5.16 -10.58 -12.53
C ALA A 68 6.05 -11.71 -12.00
N TRP A 69 5.78 -12.20 -10.79
CA TRP A 69 6.48 -13.33 -10.21
C TRP A 69 6.34 -14.60 -11.03
N LYS A 70 5.13 -14.93 -11.52
CA LYS A 70 4.92 -16.08 -12.40
C LYS A 70 5.66 -15.96 -13.72
N ALA A 71 5.63 -14.78 -14.34
CA ALA A 71 6.38 -14.52 -15.57
C ALA A 71 7.90 -14.68 -15.35
N GLU A 72 8.42 -14.20 -14.22
CA GLU A 72 9.83 -14.39 -13.83
C GLU A 72 10.16 -15.87 -13.61
N GLN A 73 9.28 -16.65 -12.99
CA GLN A 73 9.47 -18.10 -12.81
C GLN A 73 9.42 -18.86 -14.14
N GLU A 74 8.50 -18.51 -15.04
CA GLU A 74 8.42 -19.11 -16.39
C GLU A 74 9.64 -18.76 -17.24
N GLU A 75 10.12 -17.52 -17.19
CA GLU A 75 11.34 -17.10 -17.88
C GLU A 75 12.57 -17.83 -17.32
N ARG A 76 12.71 -17.94 -15.99
CA ARG A 76 13.77 -18.71 -15.34
C ARG A 76 13.72 -20.18 -15.75
N ALA A 77 12.53 -20.79 -15.80
CA ALA A 77 12.36 -22.18 -16.21
C ALA A 77 12.76 -22.39 -17.68
N LYS A 78 12.37 -21.47 -18.58
CA LYS A 78 12.76 -21.51 -20.01
C LYS A 78 14.27 -21.35 -20.19
N LYS A 79 14.88 -20.38 -19.51
CA LYS A 79 16.34 -20.19 -19.52
C LYS A 79 17.07 -21.41 -18.98
N ALA A 80 16.54 -22.06 -17.94
CA ALA A 80 17.10 -23.29 -17.40
C ALA A 80 16.98 -24.47 -18.38
N SER A 81 15.85 -24.63 -19.08
CA SER A 81 15.69 -25.69 -20.10
C SER A 81 16.58 -25.44 -21.32
N GLU A 82 16.64 -24.21 -21.83
CA GLU A 82 17.52 -23.84 -22.95
C GLU A 82 19.00 -24.07 -22.58
N ARG A 83 19.40 -23.70 -21.36
CA ARG A 83 20.75 -24.00 -20.86
C ARG A 83 21.03 -25.50 -20.80
N ALA A 84 20.09 -26.30 -20.27
CA ALA A 84 20.25 -27.74 -20.19
C ALA A 84 20.35 -28.40 -21.59
N GLU A 85 19.60 -27.91 -22.56
CA GLU A 85 19.67 -28.37 -23.96
C GLU A 85 21.02 -28.03 -24.60
N ILE A 86 21.53 -26.82 -24.38
CA ILE A 86 22.84 -26.39 -24.88
C ILE A 86 23.96 -27.22 -24.22
N ASP A 87 23.88 -27.43 -22.90
CA ASP A 87 24.86 -28.24 -22.16
C ASP A 87 24.85 -29.70 -22.62
N ALA A 88 23.67 -30.28 -22.87
CA ALA A 88 23.53 -31.63 -23.41
C ALA A 88 24.08 -31.74 -24.84
N GLY A 89 23.80 -30.76 -25.70
CA GLY A 89 24.37 -30.68 -27.05
C GLY A 89 25.89 -30.54 -27.03
N ALA A 90 26.43 -29.71 -26.13
CA ALA A 90 27.87 -29.56 -25.93
C ALA A 90 28.52 -30.86 -25.44
N ALA A 91 27.84 -31.60 -24.55
CA ALA A 91 28.32 -32.88 -24.06
C ALA A 91 28.40 -33.93 -25.18
N LEU A 92 27.37 -34.02 -26.02
CA LEU A 92 27.33 -34.92 -27.18
C LEU A 92 28.42 -34.57 -28.21
N LEU A 93 28.56 -33.29 -28.59
CA LEU A 93 29.59 -32.84 -29.52
C LEU A 93 31.01 -33.12 -29.02
N ALA A 94 31.23 -32.94 -27.73
CA ALA A 94 32.52 -33.24 -27.11
C ALA A 94 32.80 -34.75 -27.09
N PHE A 95 31.79 -35.58 -26.82
CA PHE A 95 31.90 -37.04 -26.87
C PHE A 95 32.19 -37.57 -28.28
N ASP A 96 31.52 -37.02 -29.30
CA ASP A 96 31.75 -37.37 -30.70
C ASP A 96 33.19 -37.04 -31.14
N ARG A 97 33.70 -35.87 -30.72
CA ARG A 97 35.09 -35.45 -31.01
C ARG A 97 36.14 -36.29 -30.31
N GLU A 98 35.89 -36.72 -29.08
CA GLU A 98 36.79 -37.62 -28.33
C GLU A 98 36.90 -38.99 -29.02
N ASN A 99 35.77 -39.55 -29.51
CA ASN A 99 35.75 -40.91 -30.09
C ASN A 99 36.11 -40.97 -31.57
N HIS A 100 35.68 -39.99 -32.37
CA HIS A 100 35.77 -40.06 -33.84
C HIS A 100 36.80 -39.10 -34.45
N ALA A 101 37.17 -38.03 -33.76
CA ALA A 101 38.07 -36.99 -34.29
C ALA A 101 39.47 -36.97 -33.65
N GLY A 102 39.78 -37.91 -32.75
CA GLY A 102 41.09 -38.00 -32.09
C GLY A 102 41.43 -36.82 -31.18
N ALA A 103 40.41 -36.08 -30.72
CA ALA A 103 40.60 -34.97 -29.80
C ALA A 103 40.99 -35.48 -28.40
N SER A 104 41.94 -34.82 -27.73
CA SER A 104 42.28 -35.15 -26.35
C SER A 104 41.19 -34.69 -25.39
N ALA A 105 41.03 -35.38 -24.26
CA ALA A 105 40.05 -35.05 -23.22
C ALA A 105 40.17 -33.59 -22.70
N GLU A 106 41.37 -33.00 -22.76
CA GLU A 106 41.57 -31.60 -22.38
C GLU A 106 40.99 -30.62 -23.42
N THR A 107 41.08 -30.95 -24.71
CA THR A 107 40.55 -30.09 -25.79
C THR A 107 39.03 -30.10 -25.82
N SER A 108 38.40 -31.24 -25.56
CA SER A 108 36.94 -31.37 -25.45
C SER A 108 36.39 -30.70 -24.18
N ALA A 109 37.12 -30.76 -23.05
CA ALA A 109 36.76 -30.04 -21.83
C ALA A 109 36.77 -28.51 -22.04
N ARG A 110 37.80 -27.96 -22.70
CA ARG A 110 37.88 -26.52 -23.04
C ARG A 110 36.77 -26.08 -24.01
N LEU A 111 36.33 -26.97 -24.90
CA LEU A 111 35.20 -26.72 -25.79
C LEU A 111 33.87 -26.64 -25.02
N ARG A 112 33.61 -27.56 -24.09
CA ARG A 112 32.41 -27.53 -23.22
C ARG A 112 32.36 -26.24 -22.42
N GLU A 113 33.49 -25.83 -21.82
CA GLU A 113 33.58 -24.59 -21.04
C GLU A 113 33.31 -23.33 -21.90
N ARG A 114 33.86 -23.27 -23.12
CA ARG A 114 33.57 -22.17 -24.05
C ARG A 114 32.10 -22.12 -24.45
N VAL A 115 31.50 -23.26 -24.80
CA VAL A 115 30.09 -23.32 -25.17
C VAL A 115 29.19 -22.93 -24.01
N ALA A 116 29.48 -23.38 -22.79
CA ALA A 116 28.76 -22.97 -21.58
C ALA A 116 28.87 -21.45 -21.33
N SER A 117 30.06 -20.86 -21.49
CA SER A 117 30.26 -19.41 -21.35
C SER A 117 29.56 -18.58 -22.42
N GLU A 118 29.45 -19.10 -23.65
CA GLU A 118 28.74 -18.45 -24.75
C GLU A 118 27.21 -18.56 -24.58
N ALA A 119 26.74 -19.71 -24.10
CA ALA A 119 25.34 -19.92 -23.73
C ALA A 119 24.90 -18.94 -22.62
N GLU A 120 25.73 -18.77 -21.60
CA GLU A 120 25.47 -17.84 -20.50
C GLU A 120 25.39 -16.38 -21.00
N ALA A 121 26.32 -15.95 -21.86
CA ALA A 121 26.31 -14.61 -22.43
C ALA A 121 25.07 -14.34 -23.31
N LEU A 122 24.61 -15.34 -24.07
CA LEU A 122 23.42 -15.26 -24.92
C LEU A 122 22.13 -15.20 -24.10
N LEU A 123 22.00 -16.04 -23.07
CA LEU A 123 20.80 -16.12 -22.22
C LEU A 123 20.63 -14.88 -21.31
N ASP A 124 21.73 -14.25 -20.90
CA ASP A 124 21.74 -12.99 -20.14
C ASP A 124 21.55 -11.74 -21.03
N GLY A 125 21.46 -11.91 -22.35
CA GLY A 125 21.34 -10.79 -23.29
C GLY A 125 22.53 -9.82 -23.24
N ARG A 126 23.70 -10.27 -22.77
CA ARG A 126 24.94 -9.48 -22.83
C ARG A 126 25.54 -9.65 -24.22
N PRO A 127 25.49 -8.64 -25.11
CA PRO A 127 26.27 -8.72 -26.32
C PRO A 127 27.74 -8.82 -25.92
N ARG A 128 28.44 -9.84 -26.43
CA ARG A 128 29.89 -9.85 -26.42
C ARG A 128 30.32 -8.63 -27.23
N ALA A 129 30.58 -7.52 -26.55
CA ALA A 129 31.22 -6.38 -27.17
C ALA A 129 32.53 -6.89 -27.76
N ALA A 130 32.61 -6.98 -29.08
CA ALA A 130 33.68 -7.62 -29.84
C ALA A 130 35.03 -6.87 -29.77
N SER A 131 35.26 -6.04 -28.75
CA SER A 131 36.50 -5.26 -28.61
C SER A 131 36.78 -4.87 -27.15
N SER A 132 37.04 -5.83 -26.26
CA SER A 132 37.88 -5.68 -25.04
C SER A 132 37.72 -6.82 -24.02
N ALA A 133 37.84 -8.09 -24.43
CA ALA A 133 37.85 -9.20 -23.47
C ALA A 133 38.97 -9.06 -22.39
N VAL A 134 40.10 -8.46 -22.76
CA VAL A 134 41.25 -8.24 -21.86
C VAL A 134 40.97 -7.11 -20.85
N THR A 135 40.29 -6.04 -21.26
CA THR A 135 40.03 -4.87 -20.40
C THR A 135 38.86 -5.08 -19.46
N ILE A 136 37.88 -5.90 -19.84
CA ILE A 136 36.75 -6.30 -18.97
C ILE A 136 37.22 -7.30 -17.92
N ALA A 137 38.08 -8.27 -18.27
CA ALA A 137 38.65 -9.21 -17.30
C ALA A 137 39.51 -8.51 -16.24
N SER A 138 40.37 -7.57 -16.65
CA SER A 138 41.21 -6.80 -15.71
C SER A 138 40.43 -5.80 -14.85
N ASN A 139 39.26 -5.33 -15.33
CA ASN A 139 38.39 -4.42 -14.57
C ASN A 139 37.23 -5.14 -13.88
N ALA A 140 37.04 -6.45 -14.06
CA ALA A 140 35.96 -7.20 -13.41
C ALA A 140 36.10 -7.17 -11.89
N GLU A 141 37.32 -7.33 -11.37
CA GLU A 141 37.61 -7.22 -9.93
C GLU A 141 37.37 -5.79 -9.41
N ARG A 142 37.75 -4.76 -10.18
CA ARG A 142 37.51 -3.36 -9.82
C ARG A 142 36.03 -3.00 -9.87
N ALA A 143 35.30 -3.45 -10.88
CA ALA A 143 33.84 -3.29 -10.99
C ALA A 143 33.10 -4.05 -9.87
N ALA A 144 33.63 -5.21 -9.45
CA ALA A 144 33.16 -5.96 -8.28
C ALA A 144 33.57 -5.33 -6.94
N GLN A 145 34.49 -4.37 -6.89
CA GLN A 145 34.80 -3.60 -5.68
C GLN A 145 34.02 -2.27 -5.63
N VAL A 146 33.60 -1.73 -6.77
CA VAL A 146 32.85 -0.47 -6.83
C VAL A 146 31.42 -0.67 -6.36
N ARG A 147 31.14 -0.17 -5.15
CA ARG A 147 29.80 -0.14 -4.56
C ARG A 147 29.02 1.06 -5.10
N SER A 148 28.51 0.96 -6.32
CA SER A 148 27.74 2.02 -6.95
C SER A 148 26.26 1.67 -7.00
N PHE A 149 25.43 2.62 -6.55
CA PHE A 149 23.97 2.51 -6.50
C PHE A 149 23.34 2.35 -7.90
N TRP A 150 24.01 2.86 -8.93
CA TRP A 150 23.54 2.85 -10.32
C TRP A 150 23.82 1.54 -11.07
N LEU A 151 24.59 0.62 -10.49
CA LEU A 151 24.79 -0.71 -11.09
C LEU A 151 23.61 -1.62 -10.70
N PRO A 152 22.81 -2.11 -11.67
CA PRO A 152 21.65 -2.95 -11.38
C PRO A 152 21.98 -4.25 -10.65
N SER A 153 23.23 -4.73 -10.71
CA SER A 153 23.71 -5.92 -9.99
C SER A 153 24.09 -5.67 -8.53
N ARG A 154 24.13 -4.41 -8.06
CA ARG A 154 24.52 -4.03 -6.69
C ARG A 154 23.62 -2.99 -6.04
N ALA A 155 22.52 -2.61 -6.67
CA ALA A 155 21.45 -1.89 -6.01
C ALA A 155 20.97 -2.72 -4.80
N ALA A 156 20.54 -2.07 -3.71
CA ALA A 156 20.18 -2.72 -2.44
C ALA A 156 18.95 -3.68 -2.50
N GLY A 157 18.47 -4.04 -3.69
CA GLY A 157 17.46 -5.06 -3.95
C GLY A 157 17.83 -6.00 -5.12
N ALA A 158 19.11 -6.02 -5.50
CA ALA A 158 19.66 -6.82 -6.58
C ALA A 158 20.41 -8.06 -6.09
N ASP A 159 19.97 -8.64 -4.98
CA ASP A 159 20.40 -9.98 -4.60
C ASP A 159 19.82 -10.96 -5.63
N ALA A 160 20.64 -11.30 -6.61
CA ALA A 160 20.24 -11.99 -7.83
C ALA A 160 19.80 -13.46 -7.63
N ASP A 161 20.01 -14.04 -6.44
CA ASP A 161 19.83 -15.49 -6.23
C ASP A 161 19.00 -15.88 -5.01
N ALA A 162 18.38 -14.93 -4.31
CA ALA A 162 17.29 -15.29 -3.40
C ALA A 162 16.05 -15.54 -4.27
N ALA A 163 15.86 -16.79 -4.70
CA ALA A 163 14.65 -17.26 -5.38
C ALA A 163 13.45 -16.49 -4.83
N SER A 164 12.93 -15.56 -5.65
CA SER A 164 12.01 -14.52 -5.17
C SER A 164 10.87 -15.20 -4.43
N ALA A 165 10.76 -14.96 -3.11
CA ALA A 165 9.74 -15.62 -2.32
C ALA A 165 8.37 -15.29 -2.92
N PRO A 166 7.43 -16.25 -2.95
CA PRO A 166 6.11 -16.01 -3.52
C PRO A 166 5.47 -14.79 -2.84
N PRO A 167 4.94 -13.82 -3.60
CA PRO A 167 4.40 -12.61 -3.02
C PRO A 167 3.21 -12.94 -2.12
N GLU A 168 3.19 -12.33 -0.94
CA GLU A 168 2.05 -12.47 -0.02
C GLU A 168 0.76 -11.96 -0.68
N GLN A 169 -0.27 -12.81 -0.67
CA GLN A 169 -1.55 -12.51 -1.33
C GLN A 169 -2.56 -11.84 -0.39
N GLY A 170 -2.29 -11.83 0.90
CA GLY A 170 -3.18 -11.28 1.92
C GLY A 170 -3.38 -9.78 1.79
N THR A 171 -4.61 -9.33 2.02
CA THR A 171 -4.90 -7.92 2.27
C THR A 171 -4.60 -7.58 3.73
N ARG A 172 -4.16 -6.34 3.98
CA ARG A 172 -3.71 -5.83 5.26
C ARG A 172 -4.52 -4.59 5.66
N CYS A 173 -4.70 -4.40 6.95
CA CYS A 173 -5.32 -3.20 7.51
C CYS A 173 -4.41 -1.97 7.28
N PRO A 174 -4.95 -0.83 6.81
CA PRO A 174 -4.14 0.37 6.59
C PRO A 174 -3.64 1.03 7.88
N ALA A 175 -4.29 0.79 9.02
CA ALA A 175 -3.86 1.32 10.33
C ALA A 175 -2.93 0.34 11.07
N SER A 176 -3.35 -0.92 11.24
CA SER A 176 -2.61 -1.90 12.05
C SER A 176 -1.58 -2.74 11.28
N GLY A 177 -1.64 -2.77 9.95
CA GLY A 177 -0.78 -3.63 9.12
C GLY A 177 -1.06 -5.14 9.23
N LYS A 178 -1.98 -5.55 10.11
CA LYS A 178 -2.42 -6.94 10.31
C LYS A 178 -3.25 -7.44 9.12
N PRO A 179 -3.29 -8.77 8.86
CA PRO A 179 -4.12 -9.32 7.80
C PRO A 179 -5.61 -9.02 8.08
N LEU A 180 -6.32 -8.55 7.06
CA LEU A 180 -7.72 -8.15 7.17
C LEU A 180 -8.50 -8.63 5.96
N ARG A 181 -9.60 -9.35 6.18
CA ARG A 181 -10.54 -9.80 5.13
C ARG A 181 -11.85 -9.04 5.23
N LEU A 182 -12.63 -9.10 4.16
CA LEU A 182 -13.95 -8.46 4.10
C LEU A 182 -14.95 -9.01 5.14
N LYS A 183 -14.81 -10.28 5.51
CA LYS A 183 -15.68 -10.93 6.51
C LYS A 183 -15.39 -10.46 7.94
N ASP A 184 -14.21 -9.92 8.17
CA ASP A 184 -13.75 -9.51 9.49
C ASP A 184 -14.23 -8.08 9.81
N LEU A 185 -14.81 -7.38 8.83
CA LEU A 185 -15.37 -6.04 9.00
C LEU A 185 -16.77 -6.14 9.61
N THR A 186 -16.94 -5.49 10.75
CA THR A 186 -18.23 -5.41 11.45
C THR A 186 -18.88 -4.06 11.17
N PRO A 187 -20.13 -3.99 10.68
CA PRO A 187 -20.84 -2.72 10.55
C PRO A 187 -21.12 -2.14 11.94
N VAL A 188 -20.90 -0.84 12.11
CA VAL A 188 -21.09 -0.15 13.39
C VAL A 188 -22.35 0.68 13.36
N ARG A 189 -23.17 0.56 14.39
CA ARG A 189 -24.43 1.26 14.58
C ARG A 189 -24.37 2.04 15.88
N PHE A 190 -24.45 3.36 15.76
CA PHE A 190 -24.57 4.24 16.91
C PHE A 190 -26.04 4.56 17.15
N THR A 191 -26.47 4.49 18.41
CA THR A 191 -27.82 4.89 18.82
C THR A 191 -27.84 6.40 19.03
N ALA A 192 -28.75 7.09 18.35
CA ALA A 192 -28.93 8.53 18.51
C ALA A 192 -29.67 8.84 19.83
N GLY A 193 -29.22 9.89 20.52
CA GLY A 193 -29.87 10.42 21.73
C GLY A 193 -30.98 11.41 21.41
N ASP A 194 -31.41 12.13 22.45
CA ASP A 194 -32.49 13.11 22.37
C ASP A 194 -32.07 14.40 21.63
N ALA A 195 -30.78 14.77 21.71
CA ALA A 195 -30.24 15.91 20.98
C ALA A 195 -29.63 15.49 19.63
N PRO A 196 -29.70 16.37 18.61
CA PRO A 196 -28.99 16.14 17.36
C PRO A 196 -27.49 16.08 17.61
N ASP A 197 -26.84 15.04 17.08
CA ASP A 197 -25.42 14.70 17.25
C ASP A 197 -25.02 14.07 18.61
N GLU A 198 -25.96 13.84 19.54
CA GLU A 198 -25.69 13.04 20.73
C GLU A 198 -25.79 11.55 20.43
N LEU A 199 -24.77 10.80 20.83
CA LEU A 199 -24.71 9.36 20.71
C LEU A 199 -24.81 8.77 22.11
N ILE A 200 -25.65 7.76 22.28
CA ILE A 200 -25.95 7.16 23.59
C ILE A 200 -25.70 5.66 23.59
N ASP A 201 -25.42 5.12 24.77
CA ASP A 201 -25.43 3.68 25.02
C ASP A 201 -26.88 3.14 24.92
N PRO A 202 -27.15 2.09 24.14
CA PRO A 202 -28.50 1.54 24.00
C PRO A 202 -29.09 0.98 25.30
N LEU A 203 -28.26 0.60 26.27
CA LEU A 203 -28.68 0.01 27.54
C LEU A 203 -28.73 1.04 28.67
N SER A 204 -27.63 1.73 28.94
CA SER A 204 -27.59 2.69 30.07
C SER A 204 -28.16 4.05 29.71
N ARG A 205 -28.31 4.37 28.42
CA ARG A 205 -28.65 5.70 27.90
C ARG A 205 -27.64 6.79 28.30
N ASP A 206 -26.44 6.40 28.75
CA ASP A 206 -25.37 7.34 29.02
C ASP A 206 -24.81 7.89 27.70
N VAL A 207 -24.44 9.17 27.71
CA VAL A 207 -23.83 9.83 26.54
C VAL A 207 -22.44 9.26 26.28
N LEU A 208 -22.20 8.82 25.05
CA LEU A 208 -20.91 8.31 24.61
C LEU A 208 -19.93 9.47 24.43
N THR A 209 -18.89 9.49 25.28
CA THR A 209 -17.82 10.49 25.21
C THR A 209 -16.50 9.86 24.76
N ASN A 210 -15.57 10.68 24.25
CA ASN A 210 -14.22 10.22 23.88
C ASN A 210 -13.39 9.72 25.09
N ALA A 211 -13.85 9.98 26.32
CA ALA A 211 -13.23 9.50 27.54
C ALA A 211 -13.65 8.07 27.88
N SER A 212 -14.90 7.72 27.56
CA SER A 212 -15.46 6.40 27.81
C SER A 212 -14.81 5.37 26.89
N ARG A 213 -14.54 4.18 27.43
CA ARG A 213 -14.13 3.02 26.63
C ARG A 213 -15.38 2.41 25.98
N LEU A 214 -15.31 2.26 24.67
CA LEU A 214 -16.42 1.82 23.84
C LEU A 214 -16.13 0.43 23.29
N ILE A 215 -17.15 -0.41 23.27
CA ILE A 215 -17.11 -1.78 22.76
C ILE A 215 -18.18 -1.90 21.68
N VAL A 216 -17.80 -2.46 20.53
CA VAL A 216 -18.75 -2.88 19.50
C VAL A 216 -19.10 -4.34 19.73
N VAL A 217 -20.40 -4.64 19.76
CA VAL A 217 -20.90 -6.01 19.81
C VAL A 217 -20.92 -6.59 18.39
N ARG A 218 -20.06 -7.57 18.09
CA ARG A 218 -19.88 -8.12 16.72
C ARG A 218 -21.18 -8.51 15.99
N PRO A 219 -22.12 -9.27 16.57
CA PRO A 219 -23.30 -9.73 15.82
C PRO A 219 -24.28 -8.62 15.44
N THR A 220 -24.49 -7.63 16.31
CA THR A 220 -25.46 -6.54 16.11
C THR A 220 -24.83 -5.28 15.52
N GLY A 221 -23.56 -5.03 15.83
CA GLY A 221 -22.83 -3.83 15.45
C GLY A 221 -23.06 -2.64 16.38
N ASP A 222 -23.82 -2.82 17.46
CA ASP A 222 -24.14 -1.73 18.39
C ASP A 222 -22.93 -1.34 19.23
N VAL A 223 -22.82 -0.04 19.52
CA VAL A 223 -21.77 0.52 20.37
C VAL A 223 -22.28 0.67 21.80
N VAL A 224 -21.63 -0.02 22.73
CA VAL A 224 -21.91 0.02 24.16
C VAL A 224 -20.68 0.51 24.92
N THR A 225 -20.87 1.00 26.13
CA THR A 225 -19.76 1.30 27.02
C THR A 225 -19.15 0.02 27.60
N GLU A 226 -17.86 0.05 27.97
CA GLU A 226 -17.21 -1.10 28.62
C GLU A 226 -17.92 -1.51 29.93
N HIS A 227 -18.48 -0.53 30.64
CA HIS A 227 -19.21 -0.78 31.88
C HIS A 227 -20.50 -1.58 31.63
N THR A 228 -21.30 -1.19 30.63
CA THR A 228 -22.55 -1.89 30.29
C THR A 228 -22.28 -3.26 29.68
N TRP A 229 -21.22 -3.39 28.87
CA TRP A 229 -20.78 -4.70 28.36
C TRP A 229 -20.48 -5.68 29.49
N ARG A 230 -19.65 -5.28 30.46
CA ARG A 230 -19.23 -6.16 31.57
C ARG A 230 -20.35 -6.47 32.56
N THR A 231 -21.22 -5.50 32.82
CA THR A 231 -22.24 -5.60 33.88
C THR A 231 -23.53 -6.22 33.38
N CYS A 232 -23.95 -5.91 32.15
CA CYS A 232 -25.25 -6.32 31.62
C CYS A 232 -25.12 -7.38 30.53
N VAL A 233 -24.24 -7.18 29.55
CA VAL A 233 -24.24 -8.04 28.34
C VAL A 233 -23.52 -9.36 28.57
N LEU A 234 -22.33 -9.33 29.17
CA LEU A 234 -21.52 -10.53 29.42
C LEU A 234 -22.20 -11.52 30.38
N PRO A 235 -22.85 -11.11 31.49
CA PRO A 235 -23.52 -12.04 32.40
C PRO A 235 -24.77 -12.71 31.81
N GLU A 236 -25.54 -11.97 31.00
CA GLU A 236 -26.73 -12.51 30.32
C GLU A 236 -26.35 -13.45 29.16
N GLY A 237 -25.19 -13.22 28.52
CA GLY A 237 -24.71 -14.03 27.39
C GLY A 237 -25.58 -13.92 26.13
N GLN A 238 -26.53 -12.98 26.12
CA GLN A 238 -27.41 -12.69 24.98
C GLN A 238 -27.62 -11.18 24.83
N TYR A 239 -27.61 -10.71 23.58
CA TYR A 239 -27.88 -9.32 23.24
C TYR A 239 -28.75 -9.27 21.98
N GLN A 240 -29.93 -8.63 22.08
CA GLN A 240 -30.93 -8.51 21.00
C GLN A 240 -31.24 -9.85 20.29
N GLY A 241 -31.34 -10.95 21.04
CA GLY A 241 -31.64 -12.28 20.50
C GLY A 241 -30.45 -13.03 19.90
N HIS A 242 -29.25 -12.44 19.90
CA HIS A 242 -28.01 -13.11 19.53
C HIS A 242 -27.24 -13.57 20.77
N ARG A 243 -26.68 -14.78 20.73
CA ARG A 243 -25.73 -15.22 21.76
C ARG A 243 -24.43 -14.46 21.61
N VAL A 244 -23.92 -13.94 22.71
CA VAL A 244 -22.71 -13.11 22.74
C VAL A 244 -21.74 -13.63 23.79
N GLY A 245 -20.47 -13.77 23.40
CA GLY A 245 -19.38 -14.14 24.29
C GLY A 245 -18.32 -13.03 24.41
N PRO A 246 -17.30 -13.21 25.26
CA PRO A 246 -16.17 -12.27 25.37
C PRO A 246 -15.42 -12.10 24.03
N GLU A 247 -15.43 -13.09 23.17
CA GLU A 247 -14.83 -13.06 21.83
C GLU A 247 -15.53 -12.11 20.87
N ASP A 248 -16.80 -11.76 21.10
CA ASP A 248 -17.60 -10.86 20.26
C ASP A 248 -17.48 -9.40 20.67
N ALA A 249 -16.75 -9.11 21.75
CA ALA A 249 -16.38 -7.76 22.15
C ALA A 249 -15.24 -7.24 21.28
N ILE A 250 -15.48 -6.15 20.54
CA ILE A 250 -14.44 -5.42 19.84
C ILE A 250 -14.23 -4.09 20.55
N GLU A 251 -13.12 -3.96 21.27
CA GLU A 251 -12.75 -2.70 21.91
C GLU A 251 -12.34 -1.66 20.87
N LEU A 252 -13.01 -0.51 20.85
CA LEU A 252 -12.70 0.56 19.91
C LEU A 252 -11.42 1.29 20.32
N GLN A 253 -10.52 1.48 19.34
CA GLN A 253 -9.32 2.26 19.52
C GLN A 253 -9.68 3.74 19.65
N ARG A 254 -9.07 4.39 20.65
CA ARG A 254 -9.29 5.81 20.91
C ARG A 254 -8.43 6.62 19.95
N GLY A 255 -9.08 7.49 19.18
CA GLY A 255 -8.37 8.43 18.31
C GLY A 255 -7.95 9.68 19.06
N GLY A 256 -6.67 10.01 19.04
CA GLY A 256 -6.18 11.33 19.41
C GLY A 256 -6.29 12.31 18.25
N THR A 257 -6.88 13.49 18.45
CA THR A 257 -6.85 14.58 17.47
C THR A 257 -5.76 15.58 17.84
N GLY A 258 -4.64 15.62 17.09
CA GLY A 258 -3.63 16.68 17.20
C GLY A 258 -2.50 16.44 18.21
N PHE A 259 -1.88 17.54 18.68
CA PHE A 259 -0.63 17.60 19.49
C PHE A 259 -0.71 16.86 20.84
N ALA A 260 -1.93 16.57 21.32
CA ALA A 260 -2.20 15.74 22.49
C ALA A 260 -2.57 14.32 22.02
N LEU A 261 -1.56 13.60 21.53
CA LEU A 261 -1.71 12.23 21.04
C LEU A 261 -1.87 11.28 22.25
N HIS A 262 -3.10 11.01 22.66
CA HIS A 262 -3.40 9.84 23.48
C HIS A 262 -3.53 8.64 22.53
N ASP A 263 -2.66 7.64 22.72
CA ASP A 263 -2.51 6.42 21.95
C ASP A 263 -1.98 6.59 20.50
N LYS A 264 -0.83 5.96 20.20
CA LYS A 264 -0.02 6.22 18.98
C LYS A 264 -0.59 5.62 17.69
N GLU A 265 -1.62 4.78 17.78
CA GLU A 265 -2.00 3.88 16.69
C GLU A 265 -3.20 4.37 15.86
N ALA A 266 -4.10 5.17 16.42
CA ALA A 266 -5.30 5.64 15.74
C ALA A 266 -5.14 7.09 15.23
N GLN A 267 -4.71 7.23 13.96
CA GLN A 267 -4.64 8.52 13.28
C GLN A 267 -5.84 8.71 12.34
N ALA A 268 -6.64 9.76 12.57
CA ALA A 268 -7.67 10.17 11.62
C ALA A 268 -7.02 10.78 10.37
N LYS A 269 -6.85 9.97 9.31
CA LYS A 269 -6.36 10.43 8.00
C LYS A 269 -7.53 10.52 7.03
N LYS A 270 -7.97 11.74 6.73
CA LYS A 270 -8.94 11.98 5.64
C LYS A 270 -8.19 11.89 4.32
N HIS A 271 -8.38 10.81 3.58
CA HIS A 271 -7.84 10.67 2.23
C HIS A 271 -8.76 11.42 1.27
N PHE A 272 -8.37 12.64 0.88
CA PHE A 272 -8.99 13.27 -0.27
C PHE A 272 -8.47 12.54 -1.51
N LEU A 273 -9.38 11.91 -2.26
CA LEU A 273 -9.17 11.73 -3.69
C LEU A 273 -9.16 13.14 -4.30
N LEU A 274 -8.04 13.87 -4.14
CA LEU A 274 -7.68 14.80 -5.19
C LEU A 274 -7.52 13.92 -6.43
N GLY A 275 -8.59 13.88 -7.23
CA GLY A 275 -8.48 13.52 -8.64
C GLY A 275 -7.28 14.27 -9.21
N PRO A 276 -6.59 13.70 -10.21
CA PRO A 276 -5.41 14.32 -10.79
C PRO A 276 -5.81 15.73 -11.25
N GLY A 277 -5.58 16.72 -10.38
CA GLY A 277 -5.72 18.11 -10.71
C GLY A 277 -4.76 18.27 -11.85
N SER A 278 -5.31 18.59 -13.03
CA SER A 278 -4.50 18.97 -14.17
C SER A 278 -3.50 20.00 -13.64
N GLY A 279 -2.21 19.64 -13.66
CA GLY A 279 -1.13 20.41 -13.02
C GLY A 279 -0.90 21.80 -13.63
N LEU A 280 -1.92 22.38 -14.25
CA LEU A 280 -1.96 23.70 -14.87
C LEU A 280 -2.79 24.73 -14.10
N ALA A 281 -3.60 24.36 -13.08
CA ALA A 281 -4.44 25.34 -12.37
C ALA A 281 -4.18 25.47 -10.86
N ASP A 282 -3.48 24.52 -10.23
CA ASP A 282 -3.14 24.60 -8.81
C ASP A 282 -1.86 25.41 -8.60
N ARG A 283 -1.97 26.74 -8.62
CA ARG A 283 -0.96 27.63 -8.04
C ARG A 283 -0.96 27.50 -6.52
N ARG A 284 -0.42 26.39 -6.04
CA ARG A 284 -0.04 26.22 -4.63
C ARG A 284 1.10 27.19 -4.31
N GLY A 285 0.84 28.18 -3.47
CA GLY A 285 1.83 28.75 -2.57
C GLY A 285 3.07 29.43 -3.18
N GLN A 286 3.01 29.96 -4.40
CA GLN A 286 3.97 30.96 -4.86
C GLN A 286 3.29 32.32 -4.89
N HIS A 287 3.59 33.16 -3.90
CA HIS A 287 3.39 34.59 -4.02
C HIS A 287 4.19 35.07 -5.23
N GLY A 288 3.50 35.48 -6.29
CA GLY A 288 4.10 36.42 -7.23
C GLY A 288 4.41 37.68 -6.43
N GLY A 289 5.70 37.93 -6.15
CA GLY A 289 6.14 39.23 -5.67
C GLY A 289 5.64 40.32 -6.63
N PRO A 290 5.47 41.57 -6.16
CA PRO A 290 4.95 42.64 -7.00
C PRO A 290 5.76 42.72 -8.30
N SER A 291 5.06 42.58 -9.43
CA SER A 291 5.67 42.79 -10.74
C SER A 291 6.19 44.23 -10.79
N SER A 292 7.50 44.37 -10.89
CA SER A 292 8.17 45.60 -11.29
C SER A 292 7.47 46.19 -12.51
N LYS A 293 7.10 47.48 -12.45
CA LYS A 293 6.55 48.26 -13.58
C LYS A 293 7.57 48.56 -14.68
N PHE A 294 8.73 47.90 -14.68
CA PHE A 294 9.75 48.03 -15.71
C PHE A 294 10.23 46.65 -16.18
N GLY A 295 10.08 46.42 -17.49
CA GLY A 295 10.98 45.53 -18.23
C GLY A 295 10.41 44.20 -18.69
N LEU A 296 10.08 44.15 -19.99
CA LEU A 296 10.21 43.02 -20.92
C LEU A 296 9.20 41.85 -20.81
N ARG A 297 8.24 41.87 -21.74
CA ARG A 297 7.48 40.70 -22.20
C ARG A 297 8.32 39.95 -23.25
N PHE A 298 8.39 38.63 -23.14
CA PHE A 298 8.67 37.75 -24.29
C PHE A 298 7.54 36.72 -24.38
N GLY A 299 6.92 36.64 -25.56
CA GLY A 299 5.87 35.67 -25.89
C GLY A 299 6.45 34.47 -26.61
N ASN A 300 6.03 33.27 -26.22
CA ASN A 300 4.95 32.47 -26.83
C ASN A 300 4.65 31.30 -25.89
#